data_AF-R5CRM2-F1
#
_entry.id   AF-R5CRM2-F1
#
_cell.length_a   1.000
_cell.length_b   1.000
_cell.length_c   1.000
_cell.angle_alpha   90.00
_cell.angle_beta   90.00
_cell.angle_gamma   90.00
#
_symmetry.space_group_name_H-M   'P 1'
#
loop_
_entity.id
_entity.type
_entity.pdbx_description
1 polymer ?
#
loop_
_entity_poly.entity_id
_entity_poly.type
_entity_poly.pdbx_seq_one_letter_code
_entity_poly.pdbx_strand_id
1 'polypeptide(L)'
;MIVASLLMPLSSCNKKRIRLSSDEPLSYFITYLKDEIIINSSEPHQLSSHFFYKDGEYFSSRDSMLYFSTIRDTVLNNNNGGTSLRVVIKKEKEGLFKTSSYIVHNTVTDDGPIFLYVTYYYDSKYRISKVIKDTMLEYK
;
A
#
# COMPACT_ATOMS: atom_id res chain seq x y z
N MET A 1 25.75 8.09 47.35
CA MET A 1 25.05 8.96 46.38
C MET A 1 25.29 8.35 45.01
N ILE A 2 24.31 7.63 44.46
CA ILE A 2 24.45 6.94 43.17
C ILE A 2 23.81 7.85 42.12
N VAL A 3 24.64 8.42 41.25
CA VAL A 3 24.19 9.20 40.10
C VAL A 3 23.83 8.20 39.01
N ALA A 4 22.54 7.92 38.86
CA ALA A 4 22.01 7.15 37.75
C ALA A 4 21.93 8.06 36.53
N SER A 5 22.91 7.97 35.65
CA SER A 5 22.91 8.63 34.35
C SER A 5 21.80 8.02 33.49
N LEU A 6 20.75 8.80 33.25
CA LEU A 6 19.66 8.47 32.33
C LEU A 6 20.23 8.43 30.90
N LEU A 7 20.57 7.24 30.42
CA LEU A 7 20.89 7.01 29.01
C LEU A 7 19.62 7.20 28.20
N MET A 8 19.45 8.38 27.60
CA MET A 8 18.42 8.60 26.58
C MET A 8 18.82 7.80 25.33
N PRO A 9 18.04 6.79 24.90
CA PRO A 9 18.30 6.15 23.64
C PRO A 9 18.07 7.19 22.54
N LEU A 10 19.14 7.58 21.85
CA LEU A 10 19.05 8.30 20.58
C LEU A 10 18.17 7.45 19.67
N SER A 11 16.94 7.89 19.47
CA SER A 11 16.00 7.28 18.53
C SER A 11 16.61 7.39 17.14
N SER A 12 17.37 6.37 16.74
CA SER A 12 17.88 6.24 15.39
C SER A 12 16.70 6.30 14.45
N CYS A 13 16.64 7.36 13.65
CA CYS A 13 15.66 7.53 12.59
C CYS A 13 16.02 6.52 11.48
N ASN A 14 15.76 5.23 11.71
CA ASN A 14 16.05 4.13 10.79
C ASN A 14 15.05 4.17 9.62
N LYS A 15 15.15 5.21 8.79
CA LYS A 15 14.40 5.30 7.54
C LYS A 15 15.05 4.37 6.54
N LYS A 16 14.39 3.28 6.15
CA LYS A 16 14.86 2.38 5.10
C LYS A 16 14.08 2.65 3.82
N ARG A 17 14.77 3.05 2.75
CA ARG A 17 14.18 3.20 1.41
C ARG A 17 14.66 2.08 0.51
N ILE A 18 13.73 1.47 -0.23
CA ILE A 18 14.02 0.53 -1.30
C ILE A 18 13.45 1.06 -2.61
N ARG A 19 14.05 0.64 -3.73
CA ARG A 19 13.55 0.91 -5.07
C ARG A 19 13.21 -0.41 -5.73
N LEU A 20 12.01 -0.51 -6.29
CA LEU A 20 11.61 -1.56 -7.20
C LEU A 20 11.57 -0.96 -8.61
N SER A 21 12.29 -1.55 -9.54
CA SER A 21 12.34 -1.15 -10.94
C SER A 21 11.89 -2.30 -11.82
N SER A 22 11.20 -2.00 -12.92
CA SER A 22 10.99 -2.93 -14.03
C SER A 22 11.87 -2.52 -15.22
N ASP A 23 11.80 -3.30 -16.31
CA ASP A 23 12.39 -2.92 -17.59
C ASP A 23 11.66 -1.75 -18.26
N GLU A 24 10.49 -1.38 -17.74
CA GLU A 24 9.76 -0.16 -18.10
C GLU A 24 10.28 1.07 -17.32
N PRO A 25 10.07 2.31 -17.81
CA PRO A 25 10.59 3.52 -17.15
C PRO A 25 9.99 3.79 -15.76
N LEU A 26 8.99 3.01 -15.34
CA LEU A 26 8.31 3.16 -14.06
C LEU A 26 9.04 2.40 -12.95
N SER A 27 9.32 3.11 -11.87
CA SER A 27 9.92 2.60 -10.64
C SER A 27 9.07 2.99 -9.44
N TYR A 28 9.02 2.11 -8.45
CA TYR A 28 8.42 2.40 -7.16
C TYR A 28 9.48 2.60 -6.10
N PHE A 29 9.35 3.66 -5.31
CA PHE A 29 10.19 3.93 -4.16
C PHE A 29 9.39 3.75 -2.88
N ILE A 30 9.74 2.71 -2.12
CA ILE A 30 9.05 2.38 -0.87
C ILE A 30 9.95 2.78 0.29
N THR A 31 9.42 3.61 1.17
CA THR A 31 10.10 4.05 2.40
C THR A 31 9.36 3.46 3.59
N TYR A 32 10.10 2.74 4.43
CA TYR A 32 9.63 2.22 5.70
C TYR A 32 10.08 3.16 6.81
N LEU A 33 9.11 3.66 7.56
CA LEU A 33 9.30 4.36 8.83
C LEU A 33 8.82 3.45 9.96
N LYS A 34 8.92 3.91 11.20
CA LYS A 34 8.56 3.10 12.38
C LYS A 34 7.11 2.61 12.30
N ASP A 35 6.18 3.53 12.00
CA ASP A 35 4.74 3.27 12.01
C ASP A 35 4.09 3.67 10.68
N GLU A 36 4.88 3.79 9.60
CA GLU A 36 4.38 4.20 8.29
C GLU A 36 5.08 3.49 7.14
N ILE A 37 4.33 3.28 6.06
CA ILE A 37 4.84 2.92 4.74
C ILE A 37 4.47 4.04 3.78
N ILE A 38 5.46 4.55 3.06
CA ILE A 38 5.27 5.58 2.02
C ILE A 38 5.71 4.99 0.68
N ILE A 39 4.81 4.98 -0.29
CA ILE A 39 5.07 4.47 -1.64
C ILE A 39 4.96 5.63 -2.63
N ASN A 40 6.04 5.84 -3.38
CA ASN A 40 6.09 6.83 -4.47
C ASN A 40 6.28 6.09 -5.80
N SER A 41 5.68 6.62 -6.87
CA SER A 41 5.99 6.21 -8.23
C SER A 41 6.98 7.20 -8.85
N SER A 42 7.81 6.76 -9.80
CA SER A 42 8.56 7.66 -10.68
C SER A 42 7.69 8.31 -11.75
N GLU A 43 6.42 7.88 -11.86
CA GLU A 43 5.44 8.47 -12.78
C GLU A 43 5.18 9.94 -12.44
N PRO A 44 5.29 10.86 -13.43
CA PRO A 44 4.96 12.26 -13.23
C PRO A 44 3.54 12.44 -12.71
N HIS A 45 3.34 13.39 -11.79
CA HIS A 45 2.04 13.78 -11.23
C HIS A 45 1.31 12.71 -10.40
N GLN A 46 1.87 11.51 -10.20
CA GLN A 46 1.26 10.55 -9.30
C GLN A 46 1.56 10.89 -7.83
N LEU A 47 0.51 11.07 -7.04
CA LEU A 47 0.63 11.37 -5.61
C LEU A 47 1.20 10.17 -4.83
N SER A 48 1.99 10.50 -3.81
CA SER A 48 2.51 9.55 -2.84
C SER A 48 1.36 8.85 -2.10
N SER A 49 1.45 7.53 -1.96
CA SER A 49 0.54 6.74 -1.13
C SER A 49 1.13 6.57 0.27
N HIS A 50 0.39 7.00 1.29
CA HIS A 50 0.82 6.97 2.69
C HIS A 50 -0.05 6.00 3.49
N PHE A 51 0.58 5.13 4.27
CA PHE A 51 -0.10 4.16 5.10
C PHE A 51 0.44 4.22 6.52
N PHE A 52 -0.46 4.28 7.51
CA PHE A 52 -0.10 4.28 8.93
C PHE A 52 -0.39 2.93 9.57
N TYR A 53 0.44 2.54 10.53
CA TYR A 53 0.32 1.30 11.27
C TYR A 53 -0.62 1.47 12.45
N LYS A 54 -1.55 0.52 12.62
CA LYS A 54 -2.46 0.46 13.77
C LYS A 54 -2.89 -0.98 13.99
N ASP A 55 -2.88 -1.42 15.25
CA ASP A 55 -3.42 -2.72 15.69
C ASP A 55 -2.93 -3.94 14.87
N GLY A 56 -1.67 -3.92 14.44
CA GLY A 56 -1.11 -5.03 13.67
C GLY A 56 -1.18 -4.88 12.15
N GLU A 57 -1.92 -3.90 11.63
CA GLU A 57 -2.24 -3.73 10.20
C GLU A 57 -1.89 -2.31 9.70
N TYR A 58 -1.94 -2.10 8.38
CA TYR A 58 -1.72 -0.78 7.80
C TYR A 58 -2.97 -0.24 7.11
N PHE A 59 -3.24 1.03 7.36
CA PHE A 59 -4.42 1.75 6.88
C PHE A 59 -3.98 2.90 5.98
N SER A 60 -4.75 3.15 4.92
CA SER A 60 -4.57 4.31 4.04
C SER A 60 -4.74 5.59 4.84
N SER A 61 -3.77 6.50 4.75
CA SER A 61 -3.84 7.79 5.47
C SER A 61 -4.88 8.74 4.87
N ARG A 62 -5.35 8.46 3.65
CA ARG A 62 -6.32 9.30 2.94
C ARG A 62 -7.74 9.14 3.49
N ASP A 63 -8.13 7.91 3.81
CA ASP A 63 -9.51 7.53 4.12
C ASP A 63 -9.60 6.55 5.30
N SER A 64 -8.48 6.25 5.98
CA SER A 64 -8.39 5.31 7.09
C SER A 64 -8.87 3.89 6.78
N MET A 65 -8.95 3.51 5.51
CA MET A 65 -9.33 2.16 5.10
C MET A 65 -8.18 1.19 5.28
N LEU A 66 -8.49 -0.02 5.76
CA LEU A 66 -7.50 -1.10 5.85
C LEU A 66 -6.94 -1.39 4.45
N TYR A 67 -5.61 -1.45 4.33
CA TYR A 67 -4.95 -1.59 3.05
C TYR A 67 -3.94 -2.73 3.01
N PHE A 68 -3.11 -2.91 4.04
CA PHE A 68 -2.27 -4.11 4.16
C PHE A 68 -2.63 -4.90 5.41
N SER A 69 -2.88 -6.20 5.23
CA SER A 69 -3.12 -7.13 6.34
C SER A 69 -2.35 -8.43 6.12
N THR A 70 -1.73 -8.91 7.21
CA THR A 70 -1.15 -10.24 7.31
C THR A 70 -2.00 -11.17 8.19
N ILE A 71 -3.11 -10.64 8.74
CA ILE A 71 -3.95 -11.28 9.75
C ILE A 71 -5.19 -11.88 9.09
N ARG A 72 -5.80 -11.18 8.12
CA ARG A 72 -7.10 -11.54 7.55
C ARG A 72 -7.22 -11.19 6.07
N ASP A 73 -7.89 -12.07 5.35
CA ASP A 73 -8.41 -11.75 4.03
C ASP A 73 -9.57 -10.76 4.17
N THR A 74 -9.60 -9.74 3.32
CA THR A 74 -10.59 -8.66 3.40
C THR A 74 -10.99 -8.18 2.01
N VAL A 75 -12.26 -7.89 1.81
CA VAL A 75 -12.76 -7.16 0.63
C VAL A 75 -13.48 -5.90 1.12
N LEU A 76 -13.04 -4.75 0.64
CA LEU A 76 -13.61 -3.44 0.97
C LEU A 76 -14.05 -2.73 -0.30
N ASN A 77 -15.23 -2.11 -0.24
CA ASN A 77 -15.75 -1.25 -1.30
C ASN A 77 -15.89 0.16 -0.75
N ASN A 78 -15.27 1.14 -1.41
CA ASN A 78 -15.42 2.55 -1.10
C ASN A 78 -16.10 3.26 -2.27
N ASN A 79 -17.31 3.77 -2.05
CA ASN A 79 -18.09 4.45 -3.07
C ASN A 79 -17.97 5.96 -2.90
N ASN A 80 -17.05 6.58 -3.64
CA ASN A 80 -16.92 8.04 -3.67
C ASN A 80 -17.64 8.60 -4.89
N GLY A 81 -18.98 8.64 -4.83
CA GLY A 81 -19.85 9.50 -5.65
C GLY A 81 -19.48 9.68 -7.12
N GLY A 82 -19.10 8.61 -7.83
CA GLY A 82 -18.73 8.63 -9.26
C GLY A 82 -17.73 7.55 -9.64
N THR A 83 -16.78 7.26 -8.76
CA THR A 83 -15.79 6.17 -8.93
C THR A 83 -15.72 5.37 -7.64
N SER A 84 -15.88 4.05 -7.75
CA SER A 84 -15.78 3.15 -6.61
C SER A 84 -14.40 2.48 -6.58
N LEU A 85 -13.78 2.45 -5.40
CA LEU A 85 -12.53 1.73 -5.18
C LEU A 85 -12.85 0.41 -4.47
N ARG A 86 -12.47 -0.71 -5.08
CA ARG A 86 -12.51 -2.02 -4.42
C ARG A 86 -11.10 -2.43 -4.02
N VAL A 87 -10.89 -2.70 -2.73
CA VAL A 87 -9.62 -3.19 -2.19
C VAL A 87 -9.81 -4.64 -1.75
N VAL A 88 -8.96 -5.53 -2.25
CA VAL A 88 -8.96 -6.96 -1.94
C VAL A 88 -7.62 -7.33 -1.33
N ILE A 89 -7.64 -7.79 -0.08
CA ILE A 89 -6.47 -8.25 0.67
C ILE A 89 -6.59 -9.76 0.80
N LYS A 90 -5.53 -10.49 0.41
CA LYS A 90 -5.49 -11.95 0.50
C LYS A 90 -4.13 -12.45 0.96
N LYS A 91 -4.16 -13.52 1.75
CA LYS A 91 -3.02 -14.39 1.96
C LYS A 91 -2.79 -15.26 0.72
N GLU A 92 -1.56 -15.26 0.24
CA GLU A 92 -1.10 -16.09 -0.86
C GLU A 92 -0.34 -17.31 -0.33
N LYS A 93 0.09 -18.18 -1.26
CA LYS A 93 0.97 -19.30 -0.94
C LYS A 93 2.32 -18.80 -0.41
N GLU A 94 3.06 -19.69 0.25
CA GLU A 94 4.44 -19.45 0.70
C GLU A 94 4.61 -18.28 1.69
N GLY A 95 3.54 -17.90 2.39
CA GLY A 95 3.60 -16.81 3.38
C GLY A 95 3.69 -15.41 2.78
N LEU A 96 3.40 -15.28 1.48
CA LEU A 96 3.18 -13.99 0.84
C LEU A 96 1.73 -13.53 1.07
N PHE A 97 1.55 -12.22 0.96
CA PHE A 97 0.27 -11.55 1.03
C PHE A 97 0.17 -10.61 -0.16
N LYS A 98 -1.06 -10.34 -0.60
CA LYS A 98 -1.31 -9.36 -1.64
C LYS A 98 -2.45 -8.43 -1.28
N THR A 99 -2.32 -7.19 -1.73
CA THR A 99 -3.41 -6.21 -1.75
C THR A 99 -3.59 -5.75 -3.19
N SER A 100 -4.78 -5.97 -3.75
CA SER A 100 -5.17 -5.51 -5.08
C SER A 100 -6.24 -4.43 -4.95
N SER A 101 -6.00 -3.29 -5.59
CA SER A 101 -6.96 -2.20 -5.70
C SER A 101 -7.53 -2.15 -7.10
N TYR A 102 -8.84 -1.97 -7.20
CA TYR A 102 -9.57 -1.90 -8.46
C TYR A 102 -10.40 -0.63 -8.53
N ILE A 103 -10.40 0.00 -9.70
CA ILE A 103 -11.35 1.05 -10.04
C ILE A 103 -12.58 0.38 -10.63
N VAL A 104 -13.74 0.61 -10.01
CA VAL A 104 -15.03 0.16 -10.47
C VAL A 104 -15.76 1.39 -11.02
N HIS A 105 -15.95 1.42 -12.34
CA HIS A 105 -16.80 2.42 -12.98
C HIS A 105 -18.26 1.95 -12.90
N ASN A 106 -19.18 2.90 -12.73
CA ASN A 106 -20.62 2.76 -12.53
C ASN A 106 -21.07 2.56 -11.07
N THR A 107 -21.84 3.54 -10.57
CA THR A 107 -22.25 3.69 -9.16
C THR A 107 -23.58 3.02 -8.81
N VAL A 108 -24.17 2.23 -9.72
CA VAL A 108 -25.57 1.79 -9.59
C VAL A 108 -25.75 0.26 -9.63
N THR A 109 -24.84 -0.49 -10.23
CA THR A 109 -24.86 -1.96 -10.21
C THR A 109 -23.44 -2.51 -10.07
N ASP A 110 -23.25 -3.59 -9.30
CA ASP A 110 -21.97 -4.32 -9.14
C ASP A 110 -21.45 -4.96 -10.46
N ASP A 111 -22.05 -4.65 -11.61
CA ASP A 111 -21.80 -5.21 -12.94
C ASP A 111 -20.96 -4.28 -13.85
N GLY A 112 -20.48 -3.15 -13.33
CA GLY A 112 -19.62 -2.23 -14.06
C GLY A 112 -18.22 -2.81 -14.34
N PRO A 113 -17.51 -2.32 -15.37
CA PRO A 113 -16.17 -2.79 -15.66
C PRO A 113 -15.23 -2.49 -14.49
N ILE A 114 -14.49 -3.53 -14.07
CA ILE A 114 -13.55 -3.50 -12.96
C ILE A 114 -12.14 -3.50 -13.56
N PHE A 115 -11.39 -2.44 -13.26
CA PHE A 115 -10.04 -2.29 -13.75
C PHE A 115 -9.04 -2.41 -12.62
N LEU A 116 -8.02 -3.25 -12.81
CA LEU A 116 -6.94 -3.33 -11.84
C LEU A 116 -6.20 -2.00 -11.81
N TYR A 117 -6.15 -1.35 -10.67
CA TYR A 117 -5.37 -0.13 -10.49
C TYR A 117 -3.94 -0.45 -10.08
N VAL A 118 -3.79 -1.23 -9.01
CA VAL A 118 -2.47 -1.66 -8.52
C VAL A 118 -2.59 -2.91 -7.65
N THR A 119 -1.58 -3.77 -7.70
CA THR A 119 -1.38 -4.87 -6.76
C THR A 119 -0.03 -4.75 -6.10
N TYR A 120 0.00 -4.89 -4.78
CA TYR A 120 1.20 -5.00 -3.97
C TYR A 120 1.33 -6.42 -3.43
N TYR A 121 2.52 -6.99 -3.50
CA TYR A 121 2.87 -8.25 -2.82
C TYR A 121 3.85 -7.96 -1.70
N TYR A 122 3.63 -8.55 -0.53
CA TYR A 122 4.44 -8.31 0.67
C TYR A 122 4.55 -9.55 1.56
N ASP A 123 5.59 -9.57 2.39
CA ASP A 123 5.82 -10.62 3.39
C ASP A 123 5.08 -10.35 4.72
N SER A 124 5.21 -11.27 5.68
CA SER A 124 4.63 -11.13 7.03
C SER A 124 5.14 -9.94 7.85
N LYS A 125 6.19 -9.26 7.39
CA LYS A 125 6.74 -8.03 7.97
C LYS A 125 6.36 -6.80 7.14
N TYR A 126 5.38 -6.93 6.26
CA TYR A 126 4.89 -5.89 5.35
C TYR A 126 5.97 -5.36 4.38
N ARG A 127 7.02 -6.14 4.12
CA ARG A 127 8.03 -5.74 3.14
C ARG A 127 7.51 -6.05 1.74
N ILE A 128 7.22 -5.00 1.01
CA ILE A 128 6.74 -5.07 -0.38
C ILE A 128 7.88 -5.54 -1.28
N SER A 129 7.64 -6.63 -1.99
CA SER A 129 8.59 -7.28 -2.90
C SER A 129 8.25 -7.07 -4.37
N LYS A 130 6.97 -6.83 -4.69
CA LYS A 130 6.49 -6.65 -6.06
C LYS A 130 5.32 -5.68 -6.11
N VAL A 131 5.31 -4.83 -7.13
CA VAL A 131 4.19 -3.96 -7.50
C VAL A 131 3.80 -4.28 -8.93
N ILE A 132 2.51 -4.50 -9.18
CA ILE A 132 1.94 -4.63 -10.52
C ILE A 132 0.94 -3.49 -10.68
N LYS A 133 1.16 -2.63 -11.67
CA LYS A 133 0.19 -1.60 -12.07
C LYS A 133 -0.29 -1.97 -13.47
N ASP A 134 -1.60 -1.95 -13.68
CA ASP A 134 -2.16 -2.09 -15.01
C ASP A 134 -2.42 -0.68 -15.54
N THR A 135 -1.79 -0.33 -16.66
CA THR A 135 -1.97 0.95 -17.31
C THR A 135 -3.21 0.87 -18.17
N MET A 136 -4.36 1.27 -17.60
CA MET A 136 -5.48 1.72 -18.42
C MET A 136 -5.09 2.99 -19.18
N LEU A 137 -4.37 2.86 -20.29
CA LEU A 137 -4.21 3.90 -21.28
C LEU A 137 -4.47 3.31 -22.67
N GLU A 138 -5.73 2.95 -22.94
CA GLU A 138 -6.21 3.02 -24.33
C GLU A 138 -6.62 4.46 -24.61
N TYR A 139 -5.70 5.25 -25.17
CA TYR A 139 -6.09 6.43 -25.94
C TYR A 139 -6.44 5.94 -27.36
N LYS A 140 -7.67 6.18 -27.80
CA LYS A 140 -8.05 6.08 -29.22
C LYS A 140 -7.53 7.29 -29.99
#